data_AF-A0A972TRC4-F1
#
_entry.id   AF-A0A972TRC4-F1
#
_cell.length_a   1.000
_cell.length_b   1.000
_cell.length_c   1.000
_cell.angle_alpha   90.00
_cell.angle_beta   90.00
_cell.angle_gamma   90.00
#
_symmetry.space_group_name_H-M   'P 1'
#
loop_
_entity.id
_entity.type
_entity.pdbx_description
1 polymer ?
#
loop_
_entity_poly.entity_id
_entity_poly.type
_entity_poly.pdbx_seq_one_letter_code
_entity_poly.pdbx_strand_id
1 'polypeptide(L)'
;MIDCNGFKKDFVAFLYGELQESEKELLKSHIDTCPNCRRELEELKEVRKGADVLHADIEDAMASVDWEALPSQITEKVFEKEVRAPREFWLEKAARLLFQPRLRPVYAALLVGIVIGTLVTLMVFRTPVSIETKTGEFFAPQDFLEKIELEMARRETMDYLDKSQYLILDFIQAPSEESAEFWQGEFTSKRTRALLAKKKYINPQLDKFQMAKAKAICDQIEFLFYELAQISVELSAEEVKKIQKMIEDKQILLKISILKKELEQSEV
;
A
#
# COMPACT_ATOMS: atom_id res chain seq x y z
N MET A 1 36.98 -41.01 20.17
CA MET A 1 36.34 -39.83 20.79
C MET A 1 35.09 -39.55 19.99
N ILE A 2 33.91 -39.69 20.61
CA ILE A 2 32.63 -39.48 19.93
C ILE A 2 32.48 -37.97 19.72
N ASP A 3 32.24 -37.54 18.47
CA ASP A 3 32.18 -36.13 18.12
C ASP A 3 30.92 -35.48 18.71
N CYS A 4 31.09 -34.80 19.84
CA CYS A 4 30.02 -34.09 20.52
C CYS A 4 29.46 -32.94 19.68
N ASN A 5 30.23 -32.41 18.72
CA ASN A 5 29.83 -31.24 17.95
C ASN A 5 28.79 -31.57 16.88
N GLY A 6 28.78 -32.82 16.38
CA GLY A 6 27.72 -33.33 15.52
C GLY A 6 26.38 -33.36 16.25
N PHE A 7 26.33 -34.05 17.39
CA PHE A 7 25.11 -34.23 18.17
C PHE A 7 24.51 -32.92 18.72
N LYS A 8 25.33 -31.91 19.00
CA LYS A 8 24.84 -30.60 19.45
C LYS A 8 23.96 -29.90 18.43
N LYS A 9 24.23 -30.08 17.13
CA LYS A 9 23.41 -29.49 16.05
C LYS A 9 22.02 -30.10 16.04
N ASP A 10 21.90 -31.33 16.49
CA ASP A 10 20.67 -32.10 16.47
C ASP A 10 19.82 -31.90 17.73
N PHE A 11 20.30 -31.17 18.74
CA PHE A 11 19.56 -30.95 19.99
C PHE A 11 18.23 -30.22 19.75
N VAL A 12 18.21 -29.23 18.88
CA VAL A 12 16.99 -28.46 18.56
C VAL A 12 15.99 -29.38 17.85
N ALA A 13 16.41 -30.05 16.78
CA ALA A 13 15.57 -31.01 16.05
C ALA A 13 15.05 -32.14 16.95
N PHE A 14 15.87 -32.61 17.90
CA PHE A 14 15.45 -33.59 18.91
C PHE A 14 14.35 -33.07 19.82
N LEU A 15 14.45 -31.81 20.29
CA LEU A 15 13.47 -31.20 21.18
C LEU A 15 12.13 -30.92 20.48
N TYR A 16 12.15 -30.65 19.18
CA TYR A 16 10.94 -30.45 18.37
C TYR A 16 10.41 -31.76 17.76
N GLY A 17 11.12 -32.89 17.93
CA GLY A 17 10.69 -34.20 17.43
C GLY A 17 10.86 -34.38 15.92
N GLU A 18 11.74 -33.58 15.30
CA GLU A 18 11.99 -33.53 13.86
C GLU A 18 13.10 -34.50 13.40
N LEU A 19 13.79 -35.16 14.33
CA LEU A 19 14.80 -36.18 14.01
C LEU A 19 14.17 -37.49 13.57
N GLN A 20 14.84 -38.18 12.64
CA GLN A 20 14.48 -39.55 12.27
C GLN A 20 14.73 -40.51 13.43
N GLU A 21 13.98 -41.62 13.50
CA GLU A 21 14.04 -42.53 14.66
C GLU A 21 15.43 -43.14 14.88
N SER A 22 16.18 -43.39 13.79
CA SER A 22 17.57 -43.86 13.85
C SER A 22 18.53 -42.84 14.46
N GLU A 23 18.38 -41.56 14.11
CA GLU A 23 19.20 -40.45 14.62
C GLU A 23 18.89 -40.14 16.08
N LYS A 24 17.61 -40.26 16.44
CA LYS A 24 17.11 -40.10 17.80
C LYS A 24 17.67 -41.16 18.75
N GLU A 25 17.75 -42.42 18.33
CA GLU A 25 18.38 -43.48 19.14
C GLU A 25 19.88 -43.24 19.32
N LEU A 26 20.58 -42.84 18.26
CA LEU A 26 22.01 -42.50 18.33
C LEU A 26 22.27 -41.33 19.29
N LEU A 27 21.48 -40.27 19.20
CA LEU A 27 21.59 -39.11 20.07
C LEU A 27 21.28 -39.46 21.54
N LYS A 28 20.24 -40.27 21.81
CA LYS A 28 19.94 -40.77 23.16
C LYS A 28 21.12 -41.57 23.73
N SER A 29 21.66 -42.50 22.97
CA SER A 29 22.82 -43.31 23.38
C SER A 29 24.04 -42.43 23.72
N HIS A 30 24.23 -41.34 22.96
CA HIS A 30 25.29 -40.37 23.22
C HIS A 30 25.06 -39.58 24.52
N ILE A 31 23.83 -39.09 24.76
CA ILE A 31 23.46 -38.34 25.98
C ILE A 31 23.56 -39.20 27.24
N ASP A 32 23.29 -40.51 27.14
CA ASP A 32 23.43 -41.45 28.24
C ASP A 32 24.91 -41.64 28.63
N THR A 33 25.82 -41.50 27.67
CA THR A 33 27.26 -41.73 27.86
C THR A 33 28.03 -40.41 28.11
N CYS A 34 27.56 -39.28 27.60
CA CYS A 34 28.25 -37.99 27.64
C CYS A 34 27.58 -37.00 28.62
N PRO A 35 28.18 -36.74 29.81
CA PRO A 35 27.59 -35.83 30.80
C PRO A 35 27.55 -34.37 30.34
N ASN A 36 28.46 -33.95 29.46
CA ASN A 36 28.48 -32.58 28.97
C ASN A 36 27.31 -32.29 28.02
N CYS A 37 27.06 -33.20 27.07
CA CYS A 37 25.91 -33.10 26.15
C CYS A 37 24.58 -33.21 26.89
N ARG A 38 24.51 -34.00 27.96
CA ARG A 38 23.34 -34.06 28.84
C ARG A 38 23.05 -32.71 29.49
N ARG A 39 24.06 -32.06 30.09
CA ARG A 39 23.90 -30.76 30.73
C ARG A 39 23.43 -29.70 29.74
N GLU A 40 24.05 -29.64 28.57
CA GLU A 40 23.68 -28.66 27.53
C GLU A 40 22.25 -28.86 27.00
N LEU A 41 21.82 -30.12 26.85
CA LEU A 41 20.44 -30.42 26.46
C LEU A 41 19.44 -30.00 27.54
N GLU A 42 19.76 -30.20 28.82
CA GLU A 42 18.89 -29.73 29.92
C GLU A 42 18.85 -28.19 29.98
N GLU A 43 19.96 -27.50 29.75
CA GLU A 43 19.98 -26.03 29.65
C GLU A 43 19.04 -25.52 28.52
N LEU A 44 19.07 -26.17 27.35
CA LEU A 44 18.16 -25.87 26.24
C LEU A 44 16.69 -26.14 26.58
N LYS A 45 16.39 -27.22 27.32
CA LYS A 45 15.03 -27.51 27.79
C LYS A 45 14.50 -26.43 28.74
N GLU A 46 15.35 -25.93 29.63
CA GLU A 46 14.95 -24.86 30.57
C GLU A 46 14.70 -23.53 29.84
N VAL A 47 15.53 -23.17 28.85
CA VAL A 47 15.28 -22.00 27.98
C VAL A 47 13.94 -22.13 27.26
N ARG A 48 13.65 -23.30 26.69
CA ARG A 48 12.37 -23.56 26.01
C ARG A 48 11.19 -23.42 26.97
N LYS A 49 11.25 -24.02 28.15
CA LYS A 49 10.17 -23.88 29.16
C LYS A 49 9.92 -22.41 29.51
N GLY A 50 10.99 -21.61 29.63
CA GLY A 50 10.87 -20.17 29.86
C GLY A 50 10.17 -19.44 28.71
N ALA A 51 10.46 -19.82 27.46
CA ALA A 51 9.79 -19.27 26.28
C ALA A 51 8.32 -19.72 26.17
N ASP A 52 8.02 -20.98 26.49
CA ASP A 52 6.65 -21.52 26.50
C ASP A 52 5.76 -20.80 27.53
N VAL A 53 6.31 -20.39 28.68
CA VAL A 53 5.60 -19.56 29.68
C VAL A 53 5.31 -18.17 29.13
N LEU A 54 6.28 -17.55 28.44
CA LEU A 54 6.11 -16.22 27.85
C LEU A 54 5.11 -16.23 26.67
N HIS A 55 4.91 -17.39 26.04
CA HIS A 55 4.02 -17.51 24.89
C HIS A 55 2.59 -17.08 25.22
N ALA A 56 2.07 -17.44 26.40
CA ALA A 56 0.73 -17.04 26.82
C ALA A 56 0.61 -15.51 27.02
N ASP A 57 1.62 -14.88 27.62
CA ASP A 57 1.66 -13.42 27.79
C ASP A 57 1.79 -12.69 26.45
N ILE A 58 2.54 -13.27 25.50
CA ILE A 58 2.67 -12.75 24.14
C ILE A 58 1.35 -12.89 23.37
N GLU A 59 0.66 -14.03 23.45
CA GLU A 59 -0.63 -14.22 22.81
C GLU A 59 -1.68 -13.25 23.36
N ASP A 60 -1.72 -13.04 24.68
CA ASP A 60 -2.63 -12.07 25.29
C ASP A 60 -2.30 -10.64 24.85
N ALA A 61 -1.01 -10.28 24.83
CA ALA A 61 -0.57 -8.99 24.31
C ALA A 61 -0.90 -8.83 22.82
N MET A 62 -0.71 -9.86 21.99
CA MET A 62 -1.02 -9.83 20.56
C MET A 62 -2.52 -9.78 20.28
N ALA A 63 -3.34 -10.41 21.13
CA ALA A 63 -4.80 -10.35 21.04
C ALA A 63 -5.35 -8.96 21.40
N SER A 64 -4.64 -8.21 22.25
CA SER A 64 -4.99 -6.83 22.59
C SER A 64 -4.70 -5.82 21.47
N VAL A 65 -3.90 -6.21 20.48
CA VAL A 65 -3.55 -5.35 19.34
C VAL A 65 -4.59 -5.52 18.23
N ASP A 66 -5.24 -4.42 17.87
CA ASP A 66 -6.12 -4.34 16.70
C ASP A 66 -5.27 -4.24 15.43
N TRP A 67 -4.94 -5.39 14.84
CA TRP A 67 -4.07 -5.51 13.66
C TRP A 67 -4.66 -4.87 12.40
N GLU A 68 -5.98 -4.79 12.32
CA GLU A 68 -6.72 -4.15 11.24
C GLU A 68 -6.70 -2.61 11.36
N ALA A 69 -6.80 -2.07 12.57
CA ALA A 69 -6.78 -0.63 12.80
C ALA A 69 -5.37 -0.04 12.95
N LEU A 70 -4.38 -0.84 13.38
CA LEU A 70 -3.00 -0.38 13.63
C LEU A 70 -2.37 0.33 12.41
N PRO A 71 -2.48 -0.17 11.16
CA PRO A 71 -1.93 0.50 9.99
C PRO A 71 -2.59 1.87 9.74
N SER A 72 -3.90 1.96 9.97
CA SER A 72 -4.68 3.19 9.82
C SER A 72 -4.25 4.24 10.86
N GLN A 73 -4.05 3.82 12.12
CA GLN A 73 -3.58 4.70 13.20
C GLN A 73 -2.15 5.19 12.99
N ILE A 74 -1.26 4.33 12.48
CA ILE A 74 0.13 4.72 12.15
C ILE A 74 0.13 5.76 11.03
N THR A 75 -0.63 5.51 9.95
CA THR A 75 -0.70 6.45 8.83
C THR A 75 -1.26 7.80 9.28
N GLU A 76 -2.35 7.82 10.05
CA GLU A 76 -2.94 9.07 10.56
C GLU A 76 -1.95 9.88 11.42
N LYS A 77 -1.23 9.25 12.35
CA LYS A 77 -0.23 9.94 13.19
C LYS A 77 0.96 10.50 12.42
N VAL A 78 1.34 9.89 11.31
CA VAL A 78 2.41 10.41 10.44
C VAL A 78 1.94 11.69 9.74
N PHE A 79 0.69 11.73 9.26
CA PHE A 79 0.14 12.91 8.59
C PHE A 79 -0.26 14.05 9.54
N GLU A 80 -0.69 13.76 10.76
CA GLU A 80 -0.95 14.79 11.78
C GLU A 80 0.29 15.65 12.08
N LYS A 81 1.49 15.07 11.92
CA LYS A 81 2.76 15.77 12.16
C LYS A 81 3.12 16.76 11.05
N GLU A 82 2.64 16.54 9.82
CA GLU A 82 2.89 17.43 8.67
C GLU A 82 1.86 18.57 8.56
N VAL A 83 0.65 18.40 9.10
CA VAL A 83 -0.43 19.41 8.98
C VAL A 83 -0.28 20.59 9.95
N ARG A 84 0.65 20.53 10.93
CA ARG A 84 1.00 21.67 11.80
C ARG A 84 2.01 22.62 11.13
N ALA A 85 1.71 23.11 9.93
CA ALA A 85 2.39 24.26 9.34
C ALA A 85 1.52 25.53 9.50
N PRO A 86 2.11 26.70 9.82
CA PRO A 86 1.39 27.86 10.35
C PRO A 86 0.62 28.60 9.24
N ARG A 87 -0.60 28.15 8.94
CA ARG A 87 -1.49 28.76 7.93
C ARG A 87 -2.17 30.06 8.41
N GLU A 88 -2.10 30.37 9.69
CA GLU A 88 -2.80 31.52 10.28
C GLU A 88 -2.09 32.87 10.04
N PHE A 89 -0.77 32.89 9.80
CA PHE A 89 -0.02 34.15 9.73
C PHE A 89 -0.22 34.94 8.41
N TRP A 90 -0.67 34.29 7.33
CA TRP A 90 -0.83 34.94 6.03
C TRP A 90 -2.24 35.53 5.82
N LEU A 91 -3.28 34.88 6.34
CA LEU A 91 -4.67 35.36 6.27
C LEU A 91 -4.87 36.67 7.02
N GLU A 92 -4.23 36.86 8.18
CA GLU A 92 -4.30 38.12 8.93
C GLU A 92 -3.62 39.30 8.21
N LYS A 93 -2.61 39.04 7.36
CA LYS A 93 -1.96 40.07 6.56
C LYS A 93 -2.80 40.46 5.34
N ALA A 94 -3.45 39.49 4.71
CA ALA A 94 -4.34 39.73 3.57
C ALA A 94 -5.62 40.50 3.99
N ALA A 95 -6.22 40.14 5.13
CA ALA A 95 -7.38 40.84 5.66
C ALA A 95 -7.09 42.31 6.01
N ARG A 96 -5.90 42.60 6.57
CA ARG A 96 -5.47 43.98 6.85
C ARG A 96 -5.24 44.83 5.59
N LEU A 97 -4.93 44.21 4.45
CA LEU A 97 -4.76 44.91 3.18
C LEU A 97 -6.10 45.24 2.50
N LEU A 98 -7.07 44.32 2.57
CA LEU A 98 -8.40 44.48 1.98
C LEU A 98 -9.29 45.46 2.77
N PHE A 99 -9.06 45.62 4.09
CA PHE A 99 -9.80 46.55 4.95
C PHE A 99 -9.10 47.91 5.16
N GLN A 100 -8.23 48.34 4.25
CA GLN A 100 -7.68 49.70 4.33
C GLN A 100 -8.75 50.77 4.01
N PRO A 101 -8.95 51.78 4.88
CA PRO A 101 -10.03 52.76 4.76
C PRO A 101 -9.92 53.70 3.55
N ARG A 102 -8.81 53.65 2.80
CA ARG A 102 -8.53 54.48 1.62
C ARG A 102 -9.23 54.01 0.33
N LEU A 103 -9.75 52.78 0.28
CA LEU A 103 -10.43 52.21 -0.90
C LEU A 103 -11.97 52.25 -0.83
N ARG A 104 -12.53 52.84 0.24
CA ARG A 104 -13.99 52.97 0.45
C ARG A 104 -14.78 53.57 -0.73
N PRO A 105 -14.32 54.59 -1.48
CA PRO A 105 -15.10 55.11 -2.61
C PRO A 105 -15.12 54.17 -3.82
N VAL A 106 -14.10 53.31 -3.98
CA VAL A 106 -14.01 52.35 -5.10
C VAL A 106 -14.99 51.20 -4.90
N TYR A 107 -15.14 50.69 -3.67
CA TYR A 107 -16.10 49.63 -3.36
C TYR A 107 -17.56 50.09 -3.46
N ALA A 108 -17.85 51.36 -3.10
CA ALA A 108 -19.20 51.91 -3.23
C ALA A 108 -19.63 52.03 -4.70
N ALA A 109 -18.74 52.47 -5.59
CA ALA A 109 -19.02 52.53 -7.03
C ALA A 109 -19.21 51.15 -7.66
N LEU A 110 -18.43 50.15 -7.21
CA LEU A 110 -18.50 48.78 -7.71
C LEU A 110 -19.81 48.08 -7.30
N LEU A 111 -20.26 48.28 -6.06
CA LEU A 111 -21.55 47.75 -5.60
C LEU A 111 -22.75 48.39 -6.32
N VAL A 112 -22.71 49.71 -6.55
CA VAL A 112 -23.76 50.40 -7.33
C VAL A 112 -23.78 49.89 -8.78
N GLY A 113 -22.61 49.67 -9.39
CA GLY A 113 -22.51 49.08 -10.73
C GLY A 113 -23.09 47.67 -10.82
N ILE A 114 -22.84 46.81 -9.82
CA ILE A 114 -23.41 45.46 -9.76
C ILE A 114 -24.94 45.50 -9.60
N VAL A 115 -25.47 46.37 -8.74
CA VAL A 115 -26.91 46.48 -8.51
C VAL A 115 -27.63 47.01 -9.77
N ILE A 116 -27.08 48.04 -10.43
CA ILE A 116 -27.67 48.57 -11.67
C ILE A 116 -27.54 47.55 -12.81
N GLY A 117 -26.40 46.86 -12.92
CA GLY A 117 -26.17 45.82 -13.91
C GLY A 117 -27.20 44.69 -13.79
N THR A 118 -27.33 44.10 -12.60
CA THR A 118 -28.30 43.03 -12.32
C THR A 118 -29.75 43.45 -12.58
N LEU A 119 -30.12 44.69 -12.25
CA LEU A 119 -31.47 45.20 -12.50
C LEU A 119 -31.77 45.33 -14.00
N VAL A 120 -30.81 45.80 -14.80
CA VAL A 120 -30.94 45.90 -16.27
C VAL A 120 -30.99 44.50 -16.90
N THR A 121 -30.18 43.56 -16.44
CA THR A 121 -30.22 42.17 -16.93
C THR A 121 -31.58 41.53 -16.64
N LEU A 122 -32.13 41.71 -15.45
CA LEU A 122 -33.45 41.18 -15.08
C LEU A 122 -34.61 41.79 -15.88
N MET A 123 -34.49 43.03 -16.33
CA MET A 123 -35.52 43.68 -17.15
C MET A 123 -35.46 43.22 -18.62
N VAL A 124 -34.27 43.01 -19.16
CA VAL A 124 -34.07 42.55 -20.55
C VAL A 124 -34.40 41.05 -20.71
N PHE A 125 -34.13 40.22 -19.69
CA PHE A 125 -34.41 38.78 -19.74
C PHE A 125 -35.86 38.39 -19.37
N ARG A 126 -36.77 39.35 -19.16
CA ARG A 126 -38.18 39.09 -18.82
C ARG A 126 -39.12 38.95 -20.02
N THR A 127 -38.63 39.02 -21.26
CA THR A 127 -39.42 38.60 -22.43
C THR A 127 -39.53 37.07 -22.44
N PRO A 128 -40.73 36.48 -22.46
CA PRO A 128 -40.90 35.04 -22.43
C PRO A 128 -40.47 34.46 -23.79
N VAL A 129 -39.22 33.99 -23.87
CA VAL A 129 -38.79 33.12 -24.95
C VAL A 129 -39.40 31.76 -24.65
N SER A 130 -40.42 31.37 -25.41
CA SER A 130 -40.91 29.99 -25.43
C SER A 130 -39.76 29.09 -25.89
N ILE A 131 -39.13 28.40 -24.95
CA ILE A 131 -38.12 27.39 -25.24
C ILE A 131 -38.88 26.14 -25.67
N GLU A 132 -38.99 25.98 -26.99
CA GLU A 132 -39.36 24.74 -27.65
C GLU A 132 -38.30 23.68 -27.30
N THR A 133 -38.64 22.71 -26.46
CA THR A 133 -37.79 21.55 -26.14
C THR A 133 -37.70 20.63 -27.35
N LYS A 134 -36.81 20.95 -28.30
CA LYS A 134 -36.33 19.98 -29.29
C LYS A 134 -35.34 19.04 -28.61
N THR A 135 -35.70 17.75 -28.64
CA THR A 135 -34.83 16.55 -28.62
C THR A 135 -33.48 16.70 -27.92
N GLY A 136 -33.39 16.10 -26.72
CA GLY A 136 -32.23 16.13 -25.84
C GLY A 136 -30.95 15.61 -26.48
N GLU A 137 -30.13 16.54 -26.97
CA GLU A 137 -28.68 16.39 -26.94
C GLU A 137 -28.24 16.81 -25.54
N PHE A 138 -27.77 15.83 -24.74
CA PHE A 138 -27.18 16.11 -23.44
C PHE A 138 -25.86 16.88 -23.66
N PHE A 139 -25.91 18.21 -23.56
CA PHE A 139 -24.72 19.04 -23.48
C PHE A 139 -24.12 18.95 -22.08
N ALA A 140 -23.15 18.06 -21.90
CA ALA A 140 -22.29 18.05 -20.72
C ALA A 140 -21.20 19.13 -20.88
N PRO A 141 -20.98 20.01 -19.89
CA PRO A 141 -19.84 20.93 -19.89
C PRO A 141 -18.51 20.17 -19.98
N GLN A 142 -17.53 20.70 -20.72
CA GLN A 142 -16.21 20.06 -20.87
C GLN A 142 -15.53 19.83 -19.51
N ASP A 143 -15.62 20.78 -18.59
CA ASP A 143 -15.08 20.66 -17.23
C ASP A 143 -15.70 19.50 -16.43
N PHE A 144 -16.98 19.20 -16.68
CA PHE A 144 -17.65 18.07 -16.04
C PHE A 144 -17.16 16.74 -16.61
N LEU A 145 -16.96 16.66 -17.92
CA LEU A 145 -16.40 15.48 -18.57
C LEU A 145 -14.96 15.23 -18.10
N GLU A 146 -14.14 16.27 -18.02
CA GLU A 146 -12.76 16.16 -17.53
C GLU A 146 -12.70 15.70 -16.08
N LYS A 147 -13.61 16.18 -15.22
CA LYS A 147 -13.73 15.69 -13.85
C LYS A 147 -14.13 14.21 -13.79
N ILE A 148 -15.09 13.77 -14.61
CA ILE A 148 -15.47 12.35 -14.69
C ILE A 148 -14.29 11.49 -15.17
N GLU A 149 -13.57 11.94 -16.20
CA GLU A 149 -12.42 11.21 -16.71
C GLU A 149 -11.29 11.11 -15.66
N LEU A 150 -11.06 12.17 -14.89
CA LEU A 150 -10.12 12.15 -13.77
C LEU A 150 -10.55 11.13 -12.70
N GLU A 151 -11.82 11.13 -12.29
CA GLU A 151 -12.33 10.16 -11.31
C GLU A 151 -12.27 8.73 -11.83
N MET A 152 -12.55 8.52 -13.11
CA MET A 152 -12.39 7.22 -13.77
C MET A 152 -10.93 6.77 -13.73
N ALA A 153 -9.99 7.65 -14.10
CA ALA A 153 -8.57 7.35 -14.07
C ALA A 153 -8.07 7.01 -12.65
N ARG A 154 -8.56 7.72 -11.63
CA ARG A 154 -8.28 7.41 -10.22
C ARG A 154 -8.76 6.02 -9.84
N ARG A 155 -10.03 5.70 -10.13
CA ARG A 155 -10.63 4.39 -9.82
C ARG A 155 -9.93 3.25 -10.55
N GLU A 156 -9.61 3.43 -11.82
CA GLU A 156 -8.89 2.42 -12.61
C GLU A 156 -7.48 2.17 -12.07
N THR A 157 -6.81 3.23 -11.63
CA THR A 157 -5.50 3.18 -10.96
C THR A 157 -5.60 2.47 -9.62
N MET A 158 -6.59 2.79 -8.78
CA MET A 158 -6.85 2.07 -7.52
C MET A 158 -7.08 0.58 -7.76
N ASP A 159 -7.96 0.20 -8.70
CA ASP A 159 -8.22 -1.21 -8.99
C ASP A 159 -6.97 -1.93 -9.52
N TYR A 160 -6.07 -1.22 -10.22
CA TYR A 160 -4.78 -1.78 -10.63
C TYR A 160 -3.86 -2.01 -9.43
N LEU A 161 -3.76 -1.02 -8.54
CA LEU A 161 -2.94 -1.10 -7.33
C LEU A 161 -3.43 -2.21 -6.40
N ASP A 162 -4.74 -2.35 -6.21
CA ASP A 162 -5.35 -3.41 -5.38
C ASP A 162 -4.99 -4.79 -5.89
N LYS A 163 -5.25 -5.05 -7.17
CA LYS A 163 -4.96 -6.35 -7.78
C LYS A 163 -3.46 -6.67 -7.76
N SER A 164 -2.62 -5.65 -7.88
CA SER A 164 -1.18 -5.79 -7.79
C SER A 164 -0.73 -6.08 -6.35
N GLN A 165 -1.31 -5.40 -5.36
CA GLN A 165 -1.05 -5.62 -3.94
C GLN A 165 -1.31 -7.08 -3.54
N TYR A 166 -2.46 -7.63 -3.96
CA TYR A 166 -2.80 -9.03 -3.65
C TYR A 166 -1.77 -10.02 -4.22
N LEU A 167 -1.39 -9.87 -5.49
CA LEU A 167 -0.38 -10.78 -6.07
C LEU A 167 0.99 -10.66 -5.41
N ILE A 168 1.38 -9.45 -5.00
CA ILE A 168 2.65 -9.22 -4.28
C ILE A 168 2.58 -9.85 -2.89
N LEU A 169 1.46 -9.72 -2.18
CA LEU A 169 1.27 -10.34 -0.86
C LEU A 169 1.32 -11.86 -0.95
N ASP A 170 0.60 -12.45 -1.92
CA ASP A 170 0.60 -13.89 -2.17
C ASP A 170 2.04 -14.41 -2.39
N PHE A 171 2.89 -13.63 -3.05
CA PHE A 171 4.30 -13.98 -3.28
C PHE A 171 5.20 -13.89 -2.06
N ILE A 172 5.01 -12.86 -1.22
CA ILE A 172 5.85 -12.69 -0.02
C ILE A 172 5.49 -13.74 1.03
N GLN A 173 4.22 -14.11 1.13
CA GLN A 173 3.74 -15.05 2.14
C GLN A 173 4.07 -16.51 1.83
N ALA A 174 4.28 -16.85 0.55
CA ALA A 174 4.67 -18.21 0.18
C ALA A 174 6.13 -18.50 0.58
N PRO A 175 6.43 -19.70 1.14
CA PRO A 175 7.81 -20.12 1.37
C PRO A 175 8.58 -20.18 0.03
N SER A 176 9.89 -19.98 0.04
CA SER A 176 10.66 -19.72 -1.19
C SER A 176 10.63 -20.84 -2.24
N GLU A 177 10.40 -22.08 -1.82
CA GLU A 177 10.24 -23.24 -2.71
C GLU A 177 8.84 -23.27 -3.34
N GLU A 178 7.77 -23.08 -2.55
CA GLU A 178 6.39 -23.01 -3.05
C GLU A 178 6.11 -21.73 -3.85
N SER A 179 6.83 -20.64 -3.57
CA SER A 179 6.76 -19.39 -4.31
C SER A 179 7.14 -19.57 -5.78
N ALA A 180 8.19 -20.34 -6.06
CA ALA A 180 8.64 -20.60 -7.43
C ALA A 180 7.56 -21.36 -8.21
N GLU A 181 6.95 -22.38 -7.61
CA GLU A 181 5.86 -23.15 -8.21
C GLU A 181 4.59 -22.29 -8.38
N PHE A 182 4.26 -21.46 -7.39
CA PHE A 182 3.11 -20.55 -7.42
C PHE A 182 3.17 -19.56 -8.60
N TRP A 183 4.36 -19.00 -8.89
CA TRP A 183 4.55 -18.10 -10.03
C TRP A 183 4.63 -18.80 -11.38
N GLN A 184 5.07 -20.06 -11.39
CA GLN A 184 5.04 -20.92 -12.58
C GLN A 184 3.62 -21.40 -12.92
N GLY A 185 2.70 -21.34 -11.96
CA GLY A 185 1.29 -21.65 -12.18
C GLY A 185 0.69 -20.83 -13.34
N GLU A 186 0.01 -21.53 -14.26
CA GLU A 186 -0.65 -20.92 -15.42
C GLU A 186 -1.60 -19.77 -15.01
N PHE A 187 -2.25 -19.94 -13.86
CA PHE A 187 -3.16 -18.96 -13.27
C PHE A 187 -2.46 -17.65 -12.89
N THR A 188 -1.34 -17.73 -12.16
CA THR A 188 -0.57 -16.57 -11.72
C THR A 188 0.06 -15.85 -12.91
N SER A 189 0.65 -16.60 -13.84
CA SER A 189 1.19 -16.07 -15.09
C SER A 189 0.12 -15.29 -15.90
N LYS A 190 -1.11 -15.83 -15.99
CA LYS A 190 -2.23 -15.17 -16.65
C LYS A 190 -2.66 -13.89 -15.94
N ARG A 191 -2.75 -13.89 -14.60
CA ARG A 191 -3.08 -12.69 -13.81
C ARG A 191 -2.02 -11.60 -13.97
N THR A 192 -0.74 -11.95 -13.95
CA THR A 192 0.38 -11.03 -14.14
C THR A 192 0.35 -10.40 -15.53
N ARG A 193 0.16 -11.20 -16.59
CA ARG A 193 -0.02 -10.68 -17.96
C ARG A 193 -1.23 -9.76 -18.08
N ALA A 194 -2.34 -10.09 -17.41
CA ALA A 194 -3.53 -9.24 -17.40
C ALA A 194 -3.26 -7.89 -16.71
N LEU A 195 -2.48 -7.87 -15.63
CA LEU A 195 -2.07 -6.63 -14.97
C LEU A 195 -1.11 -5.81 -15.80
N LEU A 196 -0.13 -6.42 -16.46
CA LEU A 196 0.75 -5.72 -17.41
C LEU A 196 -0.05 -5.10 -18.55
N ALA A 197 -1.03 -5.82 -19.10
CA ALA A 197 -1.94 -5.29 -20.11
C ALA A 197 -2.79 -4.13 -19.56
N LYS A 198 -3.29 -4.25 -18.33
CA LYS A 198 -4.04 -3.19 -17.67
C LYS A 198 -3.19 -1.94 -17.44
N LYS A 199 -1.91 -2.10 -17.04
CA LYS A 199 -0.99 -0.97 -16.88
C LYS A 199 -0.84 -0.18 -18.18
N LYS A 200 -0.69 -0.87 -19.31
CA LYS A 200 -0.62 -0.24 -20.64
C LYS A 200 -1.88 0.59 -20.96
N TYR A 201 -3.05 0.15 -20.50
CA TYR A 201 -4.31 0.85 -20.69
C TYR A 201 -4.43 2.12 -19.84
N ILE A 202 -4.01 2.09 -18.57
CA ILE A 202 -4.12 3.25 -17.65
C ILE A 202 -3.01 4.28 -17.86
N ASN A 203 -1.85 3.89 -18.42
CA ASN A 203 -0.69 4.77 -18.53
C ASN A 203 -0.95 6.12 -19.25
N PRO A 204 -1.70 6.17 -20.38
CA PRO A 204 -2.04 7.45 -21.02
C PRO A 204 -2.86 8.38 -20.11
N GLN A 205 -3.73 7.83 -19.25
CA GLN A 205 -4.52 8.62 -18.32
C GLN A 205 -3.66 9.18 -17.19
N LEU A 206 -2.71 8.38 -16.67
CA LEU A 206 -1.73 8.82 -15.66
C LEU A 206 -0.89 10.00 -16.18
N ASP A 207 -0.51 9.97 -17.45
CA ASP A 207 0.22 11.06 -18.12
C ASP A 207 -0.68 12.29 -18.34
N LYS A 208 -1.92 12.10 -18.82
CA LYS A 208 -2.89 13.17 -19.07
C LYS A 208 -3.18 13.99 -17.82
N PHE A 209 -3.41 13.34 -16.69
CA PHE A 209 -3.77 13.98 -15.42
C PHE A 209 -2.58 14.29 -14.51
N GLN A 210 -1.34 14.20 -15.03
CA GLN A 210 -0.11 14.51 -14.30
C GLN A 210 0.03 13.75 -12.96
N MET A 211 -0.43 12.50 -12.92
CA MET A 211 -0.39 11.64 -11.73
C MET A 211 1.01 11.02 -11.55
N ALA A 212 2.05 11.86 -11.50
CA ALA A 212 3.46 11.44 -11.56
C ALA A 212 3.84 10.43 -10.48
N LYS A 213 3.32 10.61 -9.26
CA LYS A 213 3.54 9.67 -8.15
C LYS A 213 2.89 8.31 -8.42
N ALA A 214 1.66 8.30 -8.92
CA ALA A 214 0.95 7.07 -9.26
C ALA A 214 1.67 6.33 -10.39
N LYS A 215 2.08 7.06 -11.43
CA LYS A 215 2.88 6.52 -12.53
C LYS A 215 4.18 5.87 -12.05
N ALA A 216 4.95 6.57 -11.22
CA ALA A 216 6.21 6.05 -10.71
C ALA A 216 6.05 4.75 -9.89
N ILE A 217 4.93 4.59 -9.19
CA ILE A 217 4.62 3.36 -8.45
C ILE A 217 4.14 2.26 -9.42
N CYS A 218 3.26 2.58 -10.37
CA CYS A 218 2.82 1.64 -11.41
C CYS A 218 3.99 1.13 -12.25
N ASP A 219 4.99 1.96 -12.55
CA ASP A 219 6.19 1.57 -13.27
C ASP A 219 7.09 0.65 -12.43
N GLN A 220 7.18 0.88 -11.11
CA GLN A 220 7.89 -0.03 -10.20
C GLN A 220 7.22 -1.41 -10.13
N ILE A 221 5.89 -1.45 -10.09
CA ILE A 221 5.10 -2.69 -10.10
C ILE A 221 5.25 -3.41 -11.44
N GLU A 222 5.19 -2.68 -12.55
CA GLU A 222 5.38 -3.24 -13.89
C GLU A 222 6.77 -3.89 -14.02
N PHE A 223 7.82 -3.20 -13.57
CA PHE A 223 9.18 -3.75 -13.56
C PHE A 223 9.25 -5.06 -12.75
N LEU A 224 8.66 -5.07 -11.55
CA LEU A 224 8.57 -6.27 -10.71
C LEU A 224 7.86 -7.42 -11.44
N PHE A 225 6.73 -7.14 -12.07
CA PHE A 225 5.97 -8.15 -12.83
C PHE A 225 6.70 -8.62 -14.08
N TYR A 226 7.53 -7.78 -14.70
CA TYR A 226 8.41 -8.22 -15.77
C TYR A 226 9.51 -9.14 -15.28
N GLU A 227 10.15 -8.83 -14.14
CA GLU A 227 11.13 -9.73 -13.53
C GLU A 227 10.48 -11.08 -13.21
N LEU A 228 9.31 -11.08 -12.57
CA LEU A 228 8.57 -12.30 -12.24
C LEU A 228 8.09 -13.06 -13.49
N ALA A 229 7.74 -12.37 -14.58
CA ALA A 229 7.26 -13.00 -15.82
C ALA A 229 8.38 -13.49 -16.74
N GLN A 230 9.58 -12.88 -16.71
CA GLN A 230 10.73 -13.26 -17.55
C GLN A 230 11.54 -14.42 -16.98
N ILE A 231 11.45 -14.72 -15.68
CA ILE A 231 12.18 -15.85 -15.07
C ILE A 231 11.40 -17.16 -15.26
N SER A 232 10.85 -17.37 -16.46
CA SER A 232 9.92 -18.45 -16.76
C SER A 232 10.58 -19.74 -17.25
N VAL A 233 11.76 -20.10 -16.75
CA VAL A 233 12.34 -21.42 -17.08
C VAL A 233 12.78 -22.19 -15.84
N GLU A 234 13.31 -21.53 -14.80
CA GLU A 234 13.55 -22.13 -13.48
C GLU A 234 13.85 -20.97 -12.52
N LEU A 235 12.86 -20.51 -11.76
CA LEU A 235 13.11 -19.57 -10.65
C LEU A 235 13.91 -20.32 -9.59
N SER A 236 15.21 -20.04 -9.48
CA SER A 236 15.99 -20.57 -8.37
C SER A 236 15.49 -19.96 -7.06
N ALA A 237 15.56 -20.72 -5.96
CA ALA A 237 15.18 -20.21 -4.63
C ALA A 237 15.97 -18.95 -4.22
N GLU A 238 17.15 -18.75 -4.79
CA GLU A 238 17.98 -17.55 -4.59
C GLU A 238 17.41 -16.32 -5.30
N GLU A 239 16.90 -16.47 -6.54
CA GLU A 239 16.27 -15.39 -7.28
C GLU A 239 14.95 -14.96 -6.65
N VAL A 240 14.15 -15.92 -6.17
CA VAL A 240 12.92 -15.64 -5.40
C VAL A 240 13.26 -14.80 -4.18
N LYS A 241 14.25 -15.20 -3.38
CA LYS A 241 14.70 -14.43 -2.20
C LYS A 241 15.20 -13.04 -2.57
N LYS A 242 15.90 -12.90 -3.69
CA LYS A 242 16.36 -11.60 -4.20
C LYS A 242 15.20 -10.67 -4.52
N ILE A 243 14.15 -11.18 -5.17
CA ILE A 243 12.96 -10.40 -5.51
C ILE A 243 12.16 -10.05 -4.26
N GLN A 244 11.96 -11.00 -3.34
CA GLN A 244 11.32 -10.74 -2.04
C GLN A 244 12.04 -9.62 -1.28
N LYS A 245 13.36 -9.71 -1.18
CA LYS A 245 14.19 -8.66 -0.56
C LYS A 245 14.08 -7.32 -1.30
N MET A 246 14.02 -7.32 -2.63
CA MET A 246 13.82 -6.08 -3.39
C MET A 246 12.46 -5.43 -3.07
N ILE A 247 11.39 -6.23 -2.93
CA ILE A 247 10.05 -5.75 -2.60
C ILE A 247 10.05 -5.10 -1.20
N GLU A 248 10.71 -5.74 -0.23
CA GLU A 248 10.90 -5.24 1.13
C GLU A 248 11.74 -3.96 1.15
N ASP A 249 12.94 -3.97 0.55
CA ASP A 249 13.88 -2.85 0.52
C ASP A 249 13.26 -1.61 -0.15
N LYS A 250 12.48 -1.81 -1.22
CA LYS A 250 11.79 -0.72 -1.92
C LYS A 250 10.46 -0.34 -1.26
N GLN A 251 10.03 -1.05 -0.21
CA GLN A 251 8.78 -0.83 0.51
C GLN A 251 7.57 -0.70 -0.42
N ILE A 252 7.48 -1.57 -1.43
CA ILE A 252 6.49 -1.44 -2.52
C ILE A 252 5.06 -1.48 -1.97
N LEU A 253 4.78 -2.40 -1.03
CA LEU A 253 3.47 -2.53 -0.41
C LEU A 253 3.04 -1.27 0.36
N LEU A 254 3.96 -0.65 1.09
CA LEU A 254 3.70 0.59 1.82
C LEU A 254 3.43 1.76 0.86
N LYS A 255 4.20 1.86 -0.22
CA LYS A 255 3.98 2.88 -1.25
C LYS A 255 2.62 2.73 -1.92
N ILE A 256 2.20 1.48 -2.18
CA ILE A 256 0.87 1.17 -2.71
C ILE A 256 -0.22 1.61 -1.72
N SER A 257 -0.10 1.25 -0.44
CA SER A 257 -1.11 1.61 0.57
C SER A 257 -1.23 3.13 0.78
N ILE A 258 -0.11 3.85 0.79
CA ILE A 258 -0.09 5.31 0.88
C ILE A 258 -0.78 5.93 -0.34
N LEU A 259 -0.41 5.48 -1.54
CA LEU A 259 -0.98 6.02 -2.77
C LEU A 259 -2.49 5.77 -2.86
N LYS A 260 -2.96 4.57 -2.48
CA LYS A 260 -4.39 4.28 -2.43
C LYS A 260 -5.15 5.27 -1.53
N LYS A 261 -4.63 5.52 -0.32
CA LYS A 261 -5.23 6.48 0.62
C LYS A 261 -5.25 7.91 0.07
N GLU A 262 -4.22 8.32 -0.66
CA GLU A 262 -4.18 9.62 -1.33
C GLU A 262 -5.21 9.74 -2.46
N LEU A 263 -5.40 8.67 -3.23
CA LEU A 263 -6.41 8.63 -4.28
C LEU A 263 -7.82 8.68 -3.70
N GLU A 264 -8.08 7.98 -2.59
CA GLU A 264 -9.36 8.01 -1.85
C GLU A 264 -9.65 9.38 -1.20
N GLN A 265 -8.68 10.03 -0.57
CA GLN A 265 -8.88 11.33 0.08
C GLN A 265 -9.18 12.46 -0.91
N SER A 266 -8.84 12.30 -2.19
CA SER A 266 -9.13 13.26 -3.25
C SER A 266 -10.54 13.16 -3.84
N GLU A 267 -11.40 12.29 -3.27
CA GLU A 267 -12.81 12.09 -3.61
C GLU A 267 -13.75 13.13 -2.92
N VAL A 268 -13.22 14.00 -2.03
CA VAL A 268 -13.94 15.07 -1.30
C VAL A 268 -13.47 16.46 -1.72
#